data_AF-A0A1F9CXH1-F1
#
_entry.id   AF-A0A1F9CXH1-F1
#
_cell.length_a   1.000
_cell.length_b   1.000
_cell.length_c   1.000
_cell.angle_alpha   90.00
_cell.angle_beta   90.00
_cell.angle_gamma   90.00
#
_symmetry.space_group_name_H-M   'P 1'
#
loop_
_entity.id
_entity.type
_entity.pdbx_description
1 polymer ?
#
loop_
_entity_poly.entity_id
_entity_poly.type
_entity_poly.pdbx_seq_one_letter_code
_entity_poly.pdbx_strand_id
1 'polypeptide(L)'
;MKAKLPLKTIFSAELISKPVMKSIILIGSWWEFEQWRKGKLVDRWAQKNVNTTEGLNYLLNVMFFDETPIASTGWYMGLFENDYTPLITNTYAVPGFTESEAYDELTRILYVPAEATARVITNTASKAVFTISATKTIYGAFLCGGGTGADTKSDVAGGGILFASSKFATAKEVVDNDVLLVSCSITLGDA
;
A
#
# COMPACT_ATOMS: atom_id res chain seq x y z
N MET A 1 11.06 -60.47 26.47
CA MET A 1 10.28 -60.02 25.29
C MET A 1 10.83 -58.68 24.83
N LYS A 2 11.45 -58.62 23.65
CA LYS A 2 12.01 -57.37 23.09
C LYS A 2 10.90 -56.64 22.32
N ALA A 3 10.51 -55.46 22.78
CA ALA A 3 9.56 -54.60 22.07
C ALA A 3 10.23 -54.08 20.78
N LYS A 4 9.68 -54.44 19.62
CA LYS A 4 10.09 -53.89 18.32
C LYS A 4 9.47 -52.50 18.18
N LEU A 5 10.32 -51.48 18.09
CA LEU A 5 9.89 -50.14 17.66
C LEU A 5 9.36 -50.23 16.21
N PRO A 6 8.18 -49.67 15.89
CA PRO A 6 7.68 -49.67 14.53
C PRO A 6 8.57 -48.80 13.63
N LEU A 7 8.74 -49.34 12.43
CA LEU A 7 9.63 -48.95 11.37
C LEU A 7 9.15 -47.63 10.73
N LYS A 8 10.04 -46.62 10.73
CA LYS A 8 10.07 -45.47 9.81
C LYS A 8 8.91 -44.46 9.93
N THR A 9 9.01 -43.53 10.88
CA THR A 9 8.40 -42.20 10.72
C THR A 9 9.18 -41.45 9.64
N ILE A 10 8.67 -41.46 8.42
CA ILE A 10 9.18 -40.61 7.35
C ILE A 10 8.74 -39.19 7.70
N PHE A 11 9.65 -38.34 8.16
CA PHE A 11 9.41 -36.90 8.09
C PHE A 11 9.41 -36.54 6.60
N SER A 12 8.23 -36.35 6.00
CA SER A 12 8.13 -35.80 4.64
C SER A 12 8.80 -34.43 4.61
N ALA A 13 9.69 -34.22 3.63
CA ALA A 13 10.44 -32.98 3.42
C ALA A 13 9.55 -31.74 3.15
N GLU A 14 8.23 -31.92 3.00
CA GLU A 14 7.27 -30.84 2.79
C GLU A 14 7.27 -29.80 3.91
N LEU A 15 7.55 -30.19 5.17
CA LEU A 15 7.54 -29.27 6.31
C LEU A 15 8.76 -28.31 6.37
N ILE A 16 9.85 -28.66 5.68
CA ILE A 16 11.05 -27.81 5.59
C ILE A 16 11.01 -26.94 4.32
N SER A 17 10.24 -27.35 3.30
CA SER A 17 10.17 -26.67 2.00
C SER A 17 9.37 -25.36 2.01
N LYS A 18 8.51 -25.14 3.01
CA LYS A 18 7.75 -23.90 3.16
C LYS A 18 8.33 -23.11 4.32
N PRO A 19 8.79 -21.87 4.12
CA PRO A 19 9.16 -21.00 5.23
C PRO A 19 7.90 -20.76 6.08
N VAL A 20 7.73 -21.52 7.16
CA VAL A 20 6.71 -21.24 8.17
C VAL A 20 7.20 -20.04 8.97
N MET A 21 6.41 -18.98 9.09
CA MET A 21 6.77 -17.80 9.87
C MET A 21 7.08 -18.21 11.31
N LYS A 22 8.31 -17.96 11.77
CA LYS A 22 8.79 -18.32 13.12
C LYS A 22 8.77 -17.13 14.11
N SER A 23 8.84 -15.91 13.59
CA SER A 23 8.72 -14.64 14.31
C SER A 23 8.25 -13.57 13.31
N ILE A 24 7.52 -12.54 13.78
CA ILE A 24 6.96 -11.46 12.95
C ILE A 24 7.73 -10.17 13.21
N ILE A 25 8.22 -9.54 12.15
CA ILE A 25 8.54 -8.11 12.16
C ILE A 25 7.25 -7.39 11.79
N LEU A 26 6.76 -6.50 12.66
CA LEU A 26 5.53 -5.77 12.41
C LEU A 26 5.82 -4.62 11.44
N ILE A 27 5.31 -4.74 10.21
CA ILE A 27 5.31 -3.65 9.23
C ILE A 27 3.90 -3.05 9.22
N GLY A 28 3.81 -1.79 9.64
CA GLY A 28 2.55 -1.04 9.64
C GLY A 28 2.62 0.13 8.68
N SER A 29 1.53 0.40 7.97
CA SER A 29 1.33 1.67 7.28
C SER A 29 0.28 2.52 8.00
N TRP A 30 0.64 3.76 8.31
CA TRP A 30 -0.23 4.75 8.94
C TRP A 30 -0.48 5.88 7.96
N TRP A 31 -1.76 6.18 7.73
CA TRP A 31 -2.15 7.14 6.71
C TRP A 31 -2.92 8.29 7.33
N GLU A 32 -2.62 9.49 6.84
CA GLU A 32 -3.24 10.74 7.26
C GLU A 32 -3.80 11.45 6.04
N PHE A 33 -5.02 11.95 6.20
CA PHE A 33 -5.79 12.57 5.14
C PHE A 33 -6.29 13.93 5.59
N GLU A 34 -6.30 14.89 4.67
CA GLU A 34 -6.92 16.19 4.87
C GLU A 34 -7.77 16.54 3.66
N GLN A 35 -9.02 16.92 3.90
CA GLN A 35 -9.90 17.47 2.86
C GLN A 35 -9.97 18.98 3.02
N TRP A 36 -9.69 19.70 1.94
CA TRP A 36 -9.77 21.14 1.86
C TRP A 36 -10.79 21.54 0.81
N ARG A 37 -11.62 22.53 1.13
CA ARG A 37 -12.60 23.12 0.22
C ARG A 37 -12.48 24.62 0.26
N LYS A 38 -12.21 25.25 -0.89
CA LYS A 38 -12.03 26.71 -1.00
C LYS A 38 -11.01 27.27 0.00
N GLY A 39 -9.88 26.56 0.17
CA GLY A 39 -8.81 26.95 1.09
C GLY A 39 -9.12 26.80 2.59
N LYS A 40 -10.21 26.12 2.95
CA LYS A 40 -10.54 25.80 4.35
C LYS A 40 -10.49 24.29 4.58
N LEU A 41 -9.91 23.88 5.70
CA LEU A 41 -9.93 22.50 6.14
C LEU A 41 -11.38 22.08 6.46
N VAL A 42 -11.88 21.09 5.73
CA VAL A 42 -13.19 20.48 5.93
C VAL A 42 -13.08 19.38 6.98
N ASP A 43 -12.10 18.51 6.82
CA ASP A 43 -11.89 17.37 7.71
C ASP A 43 -10.43 16.90 7.68
N ARG A 44 -10.01 16.24 8.77
CA ARG A 44 -8.72 15.58 8.92
C ARG A 44 -8.90 14.29 9.70
N TRP A 45 -8.41 13.19 9.17
CA TRP A 45 -8.49 11.89 9.82
C TRP A 45 -7.28 11.02 9.53
N ALA A 46 -7.12 9.97 10.31
CA ALA A 46 -6.07 8.97 10.14
C ALA A 46 -6.67 7.55 10.11
N GLN A 47 -6.01 6.64 9.40
CA GLN A 47 -6.45 5.24 9.26
C GLN A 47 -5.27 4.27 9.30
N LYS A 48 -5.56 3.08 9.84
CA LYS A 48 -4.70 1.88 9.73
C LYS A 48 -5.11 1.06 8.54
N ASN A 49 -4.14 0.38 7.93
CA ASN A 49 -4.31 -0.14 6.57
C ASN A 49 -3.73 -1.52 6.37
N VAL A 50 -3.99 -2.03 5.17
CA VAL A 50 -3.53 -3.35 4.74
C VAL A 50 -2.27 -3.16 3.92
N ASN A 51 -1.19 -3.74 4.39
CA ASN A 51 -0.01 -3.99 3.57
C ASN A 51 -0.22 -5.32 2.85
N THR A 52 -0.09 -5.33 1.53
CA THR A 52 -0.35 -6.53 0.73
C THR A 52 0.79 -7.53 0.88
N THR A 53 0.50 -8.81 0.65
CA THR A 53 1.54 -9.84 0.55
C THR A 53 2.52 -9.53 -0.59
N GLU A 54 2.04 -8.93 -1.68
CA GLU A 54 2.89 -8.49 -2.80
C GLU A 54 3.93 -7.46 -2.36
N GLY A 55 3.51 -6.39 -1.67
CA GLY A 55 4.40 -5.36 -1.15
C GLY A 55 5.38 -5.85 -0.10
N LEU A 56 4.92 -6.72 0.81
CA LEU A 56 5.78 -7.29 1.85
C LEU A 56 6.83 -8.25 1.26
N ASN A 57 6.45 -9.08 0.29
CA ASN A 57 7.40 -9.95 -0.41
C ASN A 57 8.42 -9.12 -1.19
N TYR A 58 7.96 -8.09 -1.89
CA TYR A 58 8.86 -7.18 -2.62
C TYR A 58 9.89 -6.53 -1.68
N LEU A 59 9.47 -6.03 -0.51
CA LEU A 59 10.39 -5.48 0.49
C LEU A 59 11.45 -6.51 0.94
N LEU A 60 11.03 -7.75 1.21
CA LEU A 60 11.95 -8.82 1.60
C LEU A 60 12.93 -9.16 0.48
N ASN A 61 12.46 -9.22 -0.77
CA ASN A 61 13.30 -9.54 -1.92
C ASN A 61 14.32 -8.44 -2.22
N VAL A 62 13.95 -7.16 -2.06
CA VAL A 62 14.88 -6.04 -2.25
C VAL A 62 15.98 -6.05 -1.18
N MET A 63 15.63 -6.35 0.07
CA MET A 63 16.59 -6.26 1.18
C MET A 63 17.47 -7.50 1.36
N PHE A 64 16.93 -8.69 1.06
CA PHE A 64 17.57 -9.97 1.39
C PHE A 64 17.71 -10.92 0.20
N PHE A 65 17.31 -10.50 -1.00
CA PHE A 65 17.48 -11.25 -2.23
C PHE A 65 18.08 -10.36 -3.34
N ASP A 66 17.74 -10.57 -4.61
CA ASP A 66 18.32 -9.89 -5.77
C ASP A 66 17.35 -8.97 -6.52
N GLU A 67 16.16 -8.71 -5.95
CA GLU A 67 15.18 -7.80 -6.55
C GLU A 67 15.71 -6.38 -6.56
N THR A 68 15.55 -5.68 -7.69
CA THR A 68 16.05 -4.31 -7.82
C THR A 68 15.12 -3.33 -7.11
N PRO A 69 15.65 -2.42 -6.27
CA PRO A 69 14.82 -1.41 -5.62
C PRO A 69 14.23 -0.42 -6.64
N ILE A 70 12.91 -0.29 -6.64
CA ILE A 70 12.14 0.84 -7.16
C ILE A 70 12.70 2.12 -6.52
N ALA A 71 13.19 3.02 -7.36
CA ALA A 71 13.73 4.30 -6.94
C ALA A 71 12.70 5.14 -6.14
N SER A 72 13.18 6.09 -5.34
CA SER A 72 12.30 6.99 -4.57
C SER A 72 11.30 7.77 -5.43
N THR A 73 11.58 7.94 -6.72
CA THR A 73 10.70 8.59 -7.71
C THR A 73 9.77 7.62 -8.45
N GLY A 74 9.72 6.34 -8.05
CA GLY A 74 8.94 5.29 -8.71
C GLY A 74 7.73 4.79 -7.91
N TRP A 75 7.40 5.47 -6.82
CA TRP A 75 6.24 5.18 -5.97
C TRP A 75 5.18 6.25 -6.13
N TYR A 76 3.92 5.85 -6.27
CA TYR A 76 2.80 6.71 -6.57
C TYR A 76 1.61 6.38 -5.67
N MET A 77 0.86 7.42 -5.33
CA MET A 77 -0.37 7.35 -4.56
C MET A 77 -1.56 7.56 -5.50
N GLY A 78 -2.63 6.79 -5.27
CA GLY A 78 -3.91 6.97 -5.94
C GLY A 78 -5.08 6.93 -4.96
N LEU A 79 -6.25 7.32 -5.43
CA LEU A 79 -7.51 7.28 -4.69
C LEU A 79 -8.42 6.19 -5.29
N PHE A 80 -9.33 5.63 -4.50
CA PHE A 80 -10.35 4.71 -5.02
C PHE A 80 -11.78 5.12 -4.64
N GLU A 81 -12.72 4.88 -5.55
CA GLU A 81 -14.09 5.44 -5.51
C GLU A 81 -15.19 4.40 -5.25
N ASN A 82 -14.86 3.12 -5.14
CA ASN A 82 -15.81 2.09 -4.75
C ASN A 82 -15.67 1.70 -3.27
N ASP A 83 -16.79 1.28 -2.67
CA ASP A 83 -16.80 0.75 -1.31
C ASP A 83 -16.16 -0.64 -1.26
N TYR A 84 -14.83 -0.67 -1.20
CA TYR A 84 -14.05 -1.89 -1.15
C TYR A 84 -13.20 -1.93 0.11
N THR A 85 -13.07 -3.13 0.67
CA THR A 85 -12.19 -3.40 1.82
C THR A 85 -10.94 -4.10 1.30
N PRO A 86 -9.77 -3.43 1.29
CA PRO A 86 -8.52 -4.03 0.84
C PRO A 86 -8.20 -5.33 1.57
N LEU A 87 -7.66 -6.28 0.82
CA LEU A 87 -7.26 -7.60 1.29
C LEU A 87 -5.74 -7.75 1.13
N ILE A 88 -5.14 -8.56 2.01
CA ILE A 88 -3.71 -8.87 1.92
C ILE A 88 -3.33 -9.55 0.59
N THR A 89 -4.29 -10.19 -0.07
CA THR A 89 -4.12 -10.87 -1.37
C THR A 89 -4.26 -9.95 -2.57
N ASN A 90 -4.61 -8.67 -2.38
CA ASN A 90 -4.66 -7.74 -3.50
C ASN A 90 -3.26 -7.49 -4.05
N THR A 91 -3.19 -7.32 -5.36
CA THR A 91 -1.97 -7.07 -6.11
C THR A 91 -2.17 -5.85 -7.01
N TYR A 92 -1.10 -5.33 -7.60
CA TYR A 92 -1.21 -4.28 -8.61
C TYR A 92 -2.11 -4.69 -9.77
N ALA A 93 -2.01 -5.94 -10.22
CA ALA A 93 -2.82 -6.46 -11.31
C ALA A 93 -4.28 -6.71 -10.95
N VAL A 94 -4.56 -7.01 -9.67
CA VAL A 94 -5.91 -7.29 -9.15
C VAL A 94 -6.11 -6.55 -7.82
N PRO A 95 -6.26 -5.21 -7.86
CA PRO A 95 -6.35 -4.39 -6.65
C PRO A 95 -7.68 -4.58 -5.91
N GLY A 96 -8.72 -5.05 -6.61
CA GLY A 96 -10.06 -5.27 -6.06
C GLY A 96 -10.88 -3.99 -5.86
N PHE A 97 -10.23 -2.84 -5.73
CA PHE A 97 -10.84 -1.51 -5.80
C PHE A 97 -10.79 -0.94 -7.23
N THR A 98 -11.62 0.07 -7.47
CA THR A 98 -11.66 0.89 -8.68
C THR A 98 -10.97 2.21 -8.39
N GLU A 99 -9.85 2.48 -9.07
CA GLU A 99 -9.16 3.76 -8.96
C GLU A 99 -10.08 4.90 -9.41
N SER A 100 -10.06 6.01 -8.67
CA SER A 100 -10.74 7.23 -9.10
C SER A 100 -9.82 8.02 -10.00
N GLU A 101 -10.30 8.40 -11.18
CA GLU A 101 -9.58 9.27 -12.12
C GLU A 101 -9.95 10.75 -11.93
N ALA A 102 -10.84 11.05 -10.98
CA ALA A 102 -11.47 12.35 -10.76
C ALA A 102 -10.57 13.37 -10.03
N TYR A 103 -9.34 13.50 -10.48
CA TYR A 103 -8.40 14.54 -10.06
C TYR A 103 -7.66 15.12 -11.29
N ASP A 104 -7.28 16.39 -11.22
CA ASP A 104 -6.77 17.19 -12.35
C ASP A 104 -5.37 16.77 -12.79
N GLU A 105 -4.55 16.23 -11.89
CA GLU A 105 -3.20 15.81 -12.21
C GLU A 105 -3.23 14.68 -13.25
N LEU A 106 -2.38 14.74 -14.27
CA LEU A 106 -2.42 13.82 -15.41
C LEU A 106 -2.03 12.38 -15.04
N THR A 107 -1.12 12.25 -14.08
CA THR A 107 -0.56 10.99 -13.58
C THR A 107 -0.97 10.78 -12.13
N ARG A 108 -0.83 9.56 -11.62
CA ARG A 108 -0.86 9.29 -10.18
C ARG A 108 0.14 10.21 -9.46
N ILE A 109 -0.16 10.59 -8.24
CA ILE A 109 0.65 11.57 -7.50
C ILE A 109 1.88 10.87 -6.94
N LEU A 110 3.07 11.41 -7.20
CA LEU A 110 4.31 10.84 -6.69
C LEU A 110 4.33 10.82 -5.15
N TYR A 111 4.67 9.67 -4.58
CA TYR A 111 5.02 9.54 -3.17
C TYR A 111 6.46 10.03 -2.99
N VAL A 112 6.64 11.17 -2.32
CA VAL A 112 7.96 11.78 -2.08
C VAL A 112 8.37 11.55 -0.62
N PRO A 113 9.02 10.41 -0.30
CA PRO A 113 9.45 10.14 1.05
C PRO A 113 10.69 10.96 1.44
N ALA A 114 10.75 11.35 2.71
CA ALA A 114 12.01 11.69 3.35
C ALA A 114 12.82 10.42 3.64
N GLU A 115 14.14 10.56 3.80
CA GLU A 115 15.00 9.43 4.20
C GLU A 115 14.50 8.79 5.50
N ALA A 116 14.56 7.45 5.55
CA ALA A 116 14.06 6.71 6.69
C ALA A 116 14.87 7.02 7.96
N THR A 117 14.20 7.47 9.01
CA THR A 117 14.81 7.75 10.33
C THR A 117 13.90 7.20 11.42
N ALA A 118 14.48 6.77 12.55
CA ALA A 118 13.74 6.18 13.68
C ALA A 118 12.85 4.97 13.32
N ARG A 119 13.20 4.24 12.24
CA ARG A 119 12.44 3.10 11.67
C ARG A 119 11.13 3.50 10.95
N VAL A 120 11.02 4.75 10.51
CA VAL A 120 9.88 5.28 9.77
C VAL A 120 10.36 5.92 8.47
N ILE A 121 9.66 5.65 7.37
CA ILE A 121 9.75 6.40 6.11
C ILE A 121 8.40 7.06 5.83
N THR A 122 8.39 8.34 5.45
CA THR A 122 7.15 9.13 5.37
C THR A 122 7.25 10.28 4.38
N ASN A 123 6.12 10.66 3.79
CA ASN A 123 5.98 11.86 2.93
C ASN A 123 5.24 13.02 3.63
N THR A 124 5.14 13.05 4.96
CA THR A 124 4.39 14.13 5.68
C THR A 124 4.91 15.54 5.38
N ALA A 125 6.20 15.70 5.05
CA ALA A 125 6.79 16.97 4.61
C ALA A 125 6.51 17.32 3.14
N SER A 126 6.04 16.35 2.34
CA SER A 126 5.73 16.49 0.91
C SER A 126 4.50 15.63 0.58
N LYS A 127 3.35 16.05 1.14
CA LYS A 127 2.09 15.32 1.02
C LYS A 127 1.68 15.21 -0.44
N ALA A 128 1.12 14.07 -0.82
CA ALA A 128 0.49 13.93 -2.13
C ALA A 128 -0.75 14.84 -2.18
N VAL A 129 -0.81 15.69 -3.20
CA VAL A 129 -1.90 16.65 -3.41
C VAL A 129 -2.75 16.12 -4.56
N PHE A 130 -4.04 15.88 -4.30
CA PHE A 130 -5.03 15.55 -5.32
C PHE A 130 -5.98 16.72 -5.46
N THR A 131 -6.00 17.36 -6.62
CA THR A 131 -6.95 18.43 -6.94
C THR A 131 -8.16 17.81 -7.63
N ILE A 132 -9.31 17.80 -6.98
CA ILE A 132 -10.49 17.06 -7.45
C ILE A 132 -11.12 17.76 -8.64
N SER A 133 -11.42 17.00 -9.70
CA SER A 133 -11.93 17.51 -10.99
C SER A 133 -13.42 17.24 -11.22
N ALA A 134 -14.04 16.41 -10.37
CA ALA A 134 -15.45 16.05 -10.48
C ALA A 134 -16.07 15.68 -9.12
N THR A 135 -17.39 15.84 -9.00
CA THR A 135 -18.12 15.36 -7.81
C THR A 135 -18.09 13.84 -7.75
N LYS A 136 -17.50 13.31 -6.68
CA LYS A 136 -17.32 11.89 -6.42
C LYS A 136 -17.37 11.60 -4.93
N THR A 137 -17.56 10.31 -4.61
CA THR A 137 -17.37 9.78 -3.27
C THR A 137 -16.07 8.98 -3.25
N ILE A 138 -15.12 9.38 -2.39
CA ILE A 138 -13.84 8.70 -2.23
C ILE A 138 -13.91 7.79 -1.01
N TYR A 139 -13.48 6.54 -1.19
CA TYR A 139 -13.51 5.50 -0.16
C TYR A 139 -12.13 5.18 0.39
N GLY A 140 -11.07 5.61 -0.27
CA GLY A 140 -9.73 5.34 0.21
C GLY A 140 -8.61 5.75 -0.73
N ALA A 141 -7.41 5.31 -0.37
CA ALA A 141 -6.19 5.57 -1.12
C ALA A 141 -5.28 4.33 -1.16
N PHE A 142 -4.35 4.28 -2.10
CA PHE A 142 -3.39 3.19 -2.23
C PHE A 142 -2.01 3.70 -2.61
N LEU A 143 -0.99 2.88 -2.35
CA LEU A 143 0.42 3.14 -2.68
C LEU A 143 0.89 2.03 -3.61
N CYS A 144 1.31 2.39 -4.81
CA CYS A 144 1.82 1.46 -5.82
C CYS A 144 3.12 1.98 -6.44
N GLY A 145 3.89 1.13 -7.10
CA GLY A 145 5.14 1.54 -7.72
C GLY A 145 5.75 0.48 -8.62
N GLY A 146 6.81 0.85 -9.34
CA GLY A 146 7.53 -0.05 -10.23
C GLY A 146 6.80 -0.35 -11.54
N GLY A 147 7.26 -1.37 -12.26
CA GLY A 147 6.73 -1.69 -13.59
C GLY A 147 6.90 -0.54 -14.59
N THR A 148 6.03 -0.51 -15.60
CA THR A 148 6.05 0.49 -16.70
C THR A 148 4.86 1.44 -16.69
N GLY A 149 3.87 1.22 -15.82
CA GLY A 149 2.60 1.96 -15.81
C GLY A 149 2.17 2.46 -14.43
N ALA A 150 3.03 2.42 -13.41
CA ALA A 150 2.65 2.82 -12.05
C ALA A 150 2.24 4.31 -11.94
N ASP A 151 2.66 5.18 -12.86
CA ASP A 151 2.23 6.58 -12.94
C ASP A 151 0.91 6.78 -13.70
N THR A 152 0.46 5.77 -14.45
CA THR A 152 -0.71 5.85 -15.33
C THR A 152 -1.96 5.47 -14.56
N LYS A 153 -2.95 6.37 -14.51
CA LYS A 153 -4.24 6.10 -13.84
C LYS A 153 -4.91 4.88 -14.45
N SER A 154 -5.55 4.08 -13.61
CA SER A 154 -6.28 2.86 -13.97
C SER A 154 -5.43 1.76 -14.63
N ASP A 155 -4.10 1.94 -14.74
CA ASP A 155 -3.23 0.85 -15.17
C ASP A 155 -3.14 -0.21 -14.08
N VAL A 156 -3.36 -1.45 -14.51
CA VAL A 156 -3.17 -2.68 -13.72
C VAL A 156 -2.34 -3.70 -14.52
N ALA A 157 -1.90 -3.37 -15.73
CA ALA A 157 -1.20 -4.29 -16.63
C ALA A 157 0.31 -4.02 -16.71
N GLY A 158 0.77 -2.85 -16.25
CA GLY A 158 2.16 -2.40 -16.34
C GLY A 158 3.16 -3.17 -15.47
N GLY A 159 2.75 -4.20 -14.72
CA GLY A 159 3.64 -5.03 -13.89
C GLY A 159 4.17 -4.34 -12.65
N GLY A 160 3.38 -3.42 -12.06
CA GLY A 160 3.74 -2.73 -10.82
C GLY A 160 3.57 -3.61 -9.58
N ILE A 161 3.82 -3.00 -8.43
CA ILE A 161 3.66 -3.55 -7.08
C ILE A 161 2.64 -2.68 -6.35
N LEU A 162 1.59 -3.29 -5.80
CA LEU A 162 0.69 -2.64 -4.85
C LEU A 162 1.25 -2.87 -3.46
N PHE A 163 1.75 -1.83 -2.78
CA PHE A 163 2.37 -2.00 -1.46
C PHE A 163 1.33 -2.00 -0.33
N ALA A 164 0.46 -0.99 -0.35
CA ALA A 164 -0.53 -0.81 0.71
C ALA A 164 -1.80 -0.14 0.19
N SER A 165 -2.90 -0.35 0.88
CA SER A 165 -4.19 0.28 0.58
C SER A 165 -4.97 0.59 1.84
N SER A 166 -5.57 1.77 1.85
CA SER A 166 -6.27 2.38 2.96
C SER A 166 -7.71 2.65 2.64
N LYS A 167 -8.63 2.01 3.37
CA LYS A 167 -10.06 2.35 3.32
C LYS A 167 -10.38 3.38 4.40
N PHE A 168 -11.18 4.38 4.06
CA PHE A 168 -11.71 5.34 5.02
C PHE A 168 -12.78 4.68 5.89
N ALA A 169 -12.79 5.00 7.19
CA ALA A 169 -13.87 4.58 8.08
C ALA A 169 -15.22 5.21 7.69
N THR A 170 -15.19 6.38 7.04
CA THR A 170 -16.36 7.05 6.48
C THR A 170 -15.97 7.62 5.13
N ALA A 171 -16.76 7.30 4.10
CA ALA A 171 -16.53 7.81 2.76
C ALA A 171 -16.57 9.35 2.73
N LYS A 172 -15.86 9.94 1.76
CA LYS A 172 -15.69 11.39 1.66
C LYS A 172 -16.27 11.90 0.36
N GLU A 173 -17.27 12.77 0.49
CA GLU A 173 -17.85 13.51 -0.62
C GLU A 173 -16.90 14.63 -1.03
N VAL A 174 -16.41 14.56 -2.26
CA VAL A 174 -15.59 15.60 -2.86
C VAL A 174 -16.33 16.26 -4.01
N VAL A 175 -16.02 17.53 -4.24
CA VAL A 175 -16.52 18.28 -5.40
C VAL A 175 -15.35 18.90 -6.13
N ASP A 176 -15.60 19.36 -7.36
CA ASP A 176 -14.62 20.07 -8.17
C ASP A 176 -13.92 21.20 -7.40
N ASN A 177 -12.60 21.29 -7.53
CA ASN A 177 -11.66 22.15 -6.80
C ASN A 177 -11.50 21.85 -5.29
N ASP A 178 -12.03 20.75 -4.77
CA ASP A 178 -11.56 20.25 -3.48
C ASP A 178 -10.13 19.76 -3.59
N VAL A 179 -9.39 19.82 -2.48
CA VAL A 179 -8.04 19.26 -2.40
C VAL A 179 -8.02 18.16 -1.34
N LEU A 180 -7.61 16.97 -1.72
CA LEU A 180 -7.29 15.89 -0.81
C LEU A 180 -5.76 15.79 -0.66
N LEU A 181 -5.29 15.98 0.57
CA LEU A 181 -3.88 15.76 0.92
C LEU A 181 -3.74 14.38 1.54
N VAL A 182 -2.77 13.60 1.05
CA VAL A 182 -2.54 12.24 1.52
C VAL A 182 -1.09 12.07 1.99
N SER A 183 -0.93 11.54 3.19
CA SER A 183 0.35 11.12 3.74
C SER A 183 0.33 9.63 4.08
N CYS A 184 1.42 8.93 3.82
CA CYS A 184 1.63 7.55 4.20
C CYS A 184 2.98 7.42 4.91
N SER A 185 2.94 6.88 6.13
CA SER A 185 4.11 6.54 6.93
C SER A 185 4.21 5.03 7.03
N ILE A 186 5.35 4.47 6.64
CA ILE A 186 5.63 3.04 6.75
C ILE A 186 6.63 2.86 7.89
N THR A 187 6.27 2.01 8.85
CA THR A 187 7.05 1.76 10.07
C THR A 187 7.43 0.29 10.17
N LEU A 188 8.68 0.03 10.52
CA LEU A 188 9.18 -1.29 10.88
C LEU A 188 9.37 -1.35 12.40
N GLY A 189 8.73 -2.33 13.04
CA GLY A 189 8.87 -2.61 14.47
C GLY A 189 9.40 -4.02 14.72
N ASP A 190 10.30 -4.13 15.68
CA ASP A 190 10.58 -5.41 16.34
C ASP A 190 9.42 -5.75 17.28
N ALA A 191 9.14 -7.03 17.46
CA ALA A 191 7.99 -7.53 18.24
C ALA A 191 8.27 -7.59 19.74
#